data_AF-X8CGC4-F1
#
_entry.id   AF-X8CGC4-F1
#
_cell.length_a   1.000
_cell.length_b   1.000
_cell.length_c   1.000
_cell.angle_alpha   90.00
_cell.angle_beta   90.00
_cell.angle_gamma   90.00
#
_symmetry.space_group_name_H-M   'P 1'
#
loop_
_entity.id
_entity.type
_entity.pdbx_description
1 polymer ?
#
loop_
_entity_poly.entity_id
_entity_poly.type
_entity_poly.pdbx_seq_one_letter_code
_entity_poly.pdbx_strand_id
1 'polypeptide(L)'
;MVIFGVTGDLARKKVMPAIYDLANRGLLPPSFSLVGFARRDWSTQDFGKVVYEAVKEHCRTPFREENWERLAEGFRFVPGAFDDDEAFARLAETLDKLDAERGTGGNHAFYLAIPPKSFPVVCDQLHKSGLARPQGERWSRVVIEKPFGHDLESAQALNQSVNAVFPEESVFRIDHYLGKETVRNILALRFANQLFDPIWNAHYVDHVQITMAEDIGLGGRAGYYDGIGAARDVIQNHLMQLLALTAMEEPVSFSPRALQAEKIKVLSATQLAEPLDETTSRGQYAAGGRAARRSSGCSTKRGSPRTRPPRRSRPSPSRWTPAAGRACRSTCEPENGWAAG
;
A
#
# COMPACT_ATOMS: atom_id res chain seq x y z
N MET A 1 5.61 -7.64 -16.92
CA MET A 1 5.06 -7.64 -15.53
C MET A 1 4.16 -8.84 -15.35
N VAL A 2 4.29 -9.56 -14.23
CA VAL A 2 3.45 -10.70 -13.87
C VAL A 2 2.58 -10.30 -12.68
N ILE A 3 1.27 -10.51 -12.75
CA ILE A 3 0.35 -10.30 -11.63
C ILE A 3 -0.10 -11.67 -11.12
N PHE A 4 0.26 -11.98 -9.87
CA PHE A 4 -0.32 -13.10 -9.15
C PHE A 4 -1.63 -12.67 -8.49
N GLY A 5 -2.68 -13.47 -8.62
CA GLY A 5 -3.98 -13.14 -8.02
C GLY A 5 -4.77 -12.09 -8.82
N VAL A 6 -4.72 -12.18 -10.16
CA VAL A 6 -5.45 -11.27 -11.09
C VAL A 6 -6.95 -11.14 -10.84
N THR A 7 -7.52 -12.10 -10.12
CA THR A 7 -8.95 -12.17 -9.79
C THR A 7 -9.34 -11.28 -8.62
N GLY A 8 -8.35 -10.84 -7.83
CA GLY A 8 -8.56 -10.05 -6.63
C GLY A 8 -9.07 -8.64 -6.92
N ASP A 9 -9.86 -8.11 -6.00
CA ASP A 9 -10.40 -6.74 -6.04
C ASP A 9 -9.31 -5.69 -6.26
N LEU A 10 -8.14 -5.86 -5.62
CA LEU A 10 -7.02 -4.94 -5.81
C LEU A 10 -6.51 -4.94 -7.26
N ALA A 11 -6.33 -6.12 -7.85
CA ALA A 11 -5.82 -6.23 -9.21
C ALA A 11 -6.78 -5.56 -10.21
N ARG A 12 -8.08 -5.88 -10.10
CA ARG A 12 -9.12 -5.34 -10.99
C ARG A 12 -9.40 -3.85 -10.79
N LYS A 13 -9.51 -3.39 -9.53
CA LYS A 13 -9.90 -1.99 -9.24
C LYS A 13 -8.75 -1.01 -9.26
N LYS A 14 -7.50 -1.47 -9.17
CA LYS A 14 -6.32 -0.59 -9.02
C LYS A 14 -5.18 -0.93 -9.97
N VAL A 15 -4.68 -2.16 -9.97
CA VAL A 15 -3.44 -2.50 -10.69
C VAL A 15 -3.64 -2.49 -12.21
N MET A 16 -4.63 -3.22 -12.73
CA MET A 16 -4.90 -3.29 -14.18
C MET A 16 -5.27 -1.90 -14.75
N PRO A 17 -6.15 -1.10 -14.13
CA PRO A 17 -6.42 0.27 -14.57
C PRO A 17 -5.19 1.17 -14.56
N ALA A 18 -4.33 1.05 -13.54
CA ALA A 18 -3.11 1.85 -13.45
C ALA A 18 -2.11 1.51 -14.58
N ILE A 19 -1.99 0.23 -14.96
CA ILE A 19 -1.16 -0.19 -16.10
C ILE A 19 -1.69 0.45 -17.39
N TYR A 20 -3.00 0.44 -17.61
CA TYR A 20 -3.60 1.11 -18.75
C TYR A 20 -3.36 2.62 -18.72
N ASP A 21 -3.56 3.28 -17.58
CA ASP A 21 -3.32 4.72 -17.44
C ASP A 21 -1.84 5.09 -17.72
N LEU A 22 -0.89 4.22 -17.37
CA LEU A 22 0.53 4.38 -17.73
C LEU A 22 0.75 4.21 -19.24
N ALA A 23 0.13 3.20 -19.85
CA ALA A 23 0.20 2.99 -21.30
C ALA A 23 -0.36 4.19 -22.07
N ASN A 24 -1.55 4.67 -21.67
CA ASN A 24 -2.25 5.78 -22.30
C ASN A 24 -1.47 7.11 -22.20
N ARG A 25 -0.61 7.25 -21.18
CA ARG A 25 0.30 8.40 -21.00
C ARG A 25 1.68 8.22 -21.65
N GLY A 26 1.93 7.09 -22.32
CA GLY A 26 3.22 6.79 -22.93
C GLY A 26 4.34 6.52 -21.91
N LEU A 27 3.99 6.12 -20.69
CA LEU A 27 4.93 5.86 -19.59
C LEU A 27 5.35 4.38 -19.49
N LEU A 28 4.83 3.52 -20.36
CA LEU A 28 5.28 2.14 -20.50
C LEU A 28 6.12 1.98 -21.77
N PRO A 29 7.17 1.14 -21.72
CA PRO A 29 7.93 0.82 -22.93
C PRO A 29 7.04 0.08 -23.93
N PRO A 30 7.25 0.23 -25.25
CA PRO A 30 6.50 -0.51 -26.28
C PRO A 30 6.58 -2.04 -26.11
N SER A 31 7.71 -2.54 -25.60
CA SER A 31 7.93 -3.95 -25.31
C SER A 31 7.20 -4.46 -24.06
N PHE A 32 6.46 -3.62 -23.35
CA PHE A 32 5.74 -4.04 -22.14
C PHE A 32 4.76 -5.19 -22.43
N SER A 33 4.77 -6.17 -21.53
CA SER A 33 3.85 -7.31 -21.53
C SER A 33 3.29 -7.54 -20.14
N LEU A 34 2.03 -7.97 -20.09
CA LEU A 34 1.31 -8.27 -18.87
C LEU A 34 0.94 -9.75 -18.83
N VAL A 35 1.40 -10.45 -17.80
CA VAL A 35 1.10 -11.86 -17.60
C VAL A 35 0.24 -12.03 -16.36
N GLY A 36 -0.94 -12.63 -16.50
CA GLY A 36 -1.76 -13.04 -15.38
C GLY A 36 -1.42 -14.44 -14.89
N PHE A 37 -1.35 -14.64 -13.58
CA PHE A 37 -1.19 -15.97 -12.97
C PHE A 37 -2.31 -16.23 -11.95
N ALA A 38 -3.11 -17.27 -12.20
CA ALA A 38 -4.18 -17.73 -11.31
C ALA A 38 -4.54 -19.21 -11.54
N ARG A 39 -5.42 -19.77 -10.70
CA ARG A 39 -5.80 -21.20 -10.72
C ARG A 39 -6.52 -21.61 -12.03
N ARG A 40 -6.48 -22.93 -12.33
CA ARG A 40 -6.91 -23.55 -13.60
C ARG A 40 -8.38 -23.34 -13.98
N ASP A 41 -9.26 -23.07 -13.02
CA ASP A 41 -10.66 -22.74 -13.26
C ASP A 41 -10.86 -21.47 -14.11
N TRP A 42 -9.79 -20.72 -14.35
CA TRP A 42 -9.73 -19.58 -15.26
C TRP A 42 -9.40 -19.90 -16.71
N SER A 43 -9.10 -21.15 -17.10
CA SER A 43 -8.79 -21.46 -18.50
C SER A 43 -9.94 -21.16 -19.48
N THR A 44 -11.17 -21.01 -18.96
CA THR A 44 -12.37 -20.61 -19.72
C THR A 44 -12.64 -19.10 -19.72
N GLN A 45 -11.89 -18.31 -18.95
CA GLN A 45 -12.02 -16.85 -18.90
C GLN A 45 -10.97 -16.22 -19.80
N ASP A 46 -11.42 -15.39 -20.74
CA ASP A 46 -10.54 -14.56 -21.57
C ASP A 46 -9.88 -13.50 -20.66
N PHE A 47 -8.61 -13.70 -20.34
CA PHE A 47 -7.83 -12.77 -19.52
C PHE A 47 -7.84 -11.35 -20.10
N GLY A 48 -7.77 -11.21 -21.42
CA GLY A 48 -7.84 -9.91 -22.09
C GLY A 48 -9.16 -9.23 -21.83
N LYS A 49 -10.28 -9.97 -21.91
CA LYS A 49 -11.61 -9.47 -21.57
C LYS A 49 -11.70 -9.03 -20.10
N VAL A 50 -11.16 -9.80 -19.17
CA VAL A 50 -11.18 -9.43 -17.74
C VAL A 50 -10.40 -8.14 -17.49
N VAL A 51 -9.24 -7.99 -18.11
CA VAL A 51 -8.46 -6.76 -18.02
C VAL A 51 -9.23 -5.60 -18.69
N TYR A 52 -9.88 -5.82 -19.83
CA TYR A 52 -10.65 -4.81 -20.54
C TYR A 52 -11.77 -4.24 -19.68
N GLU A 53 -12.61 -5.11 -19.11
CA GLU A 53 -13.73 -4.70 -18.26
C GLU A 53 -13.23 -3.94 -17.03
N ALA A 54 -12.17 -4.45 -16.37
CA ALA A 54 -11.56 -3.79 -15.24
C ALA A 54 -11.02 -2.39 -15.59
N VAL A 55 -10.37 -2.25 -16.75
CA VAL A 55 -9.85 -0.98 -17.24
C VAL A 55 -11.00 -0.03 -17.58
N LYS A 56 -12.01 -0.47 -18.34
CA LYS A 56 -13.18 0.36 -18.70
C LYS A 56 -13.92 0.90 -17.48
N GLU A 57 -14.05 0.10 -16.43
CA GLU A 57 -14.78 0.47 -15.22
C GLU A 57 -13.99 1.45 -14.32
N HIS A 58 -12.65 1.38 -14.34
CA HIS A 58 -11.84 2.00 -13.28
C HIS A 58 -10.66 2.86 -13.77
N CYS A 59 -10.39 2.96 -15.08
CA CYS A 59 -9.33 3.82 -15.59
C CYS A 59 -9.63 5.29 -15.27
N ARG A 60 -8.57 6.06 -14.98
CA ARG A 60 -8.69 7.49 -14.66
C ARG A 60 -8.50 8.37 -15.89
N THR A 61 -7.85 7.83 -16.92
CA THR A 61 -7.64 8.52 -18.19
C THR A 61 -8.73 8.13 -19.21
N PRO A 62 -8.99 8.98 -20.22
CA PRO A 62 -9.95 8.64 -21.27
C PRO A 62 -9.54 7.35 -21.98
N PHE A 63 -10.49 6.42 -22.13
CA PHE A 63 -10.27 5.16 -22.81
C PHE A 63 -10.14 5.40 -24.33
N ARG A 64 -9.03 4.94 -24.90
CA ARG A 64 -8.71 4.92 -26.32
C ARG A 64 -8.48 3.49 -26.79
N GLU A 65 -9.21 3.08 -27.83
CA GLU A 65 -9.17 1.72 -28.38
C GLU A 65 -7.78 1.36 -28.93
N GLU A 66 -7.14 2.26 -29.68
CA GLU A 66 -5.81 2.02 -30.26
C GLU A 66 -4.74 1.72 -29.19
N ASN A 67 -4.80 2.42 -28.05
CA ASN A 67 -3.88 2.19 -26.94
C ASN A 67 -4.19 0.89 -26.21
N TRP A 68 -5.48 0.51 -26.16
CA TRP A 68 -5.90 -0.77 -25.63
C TRP A 68 -5.41 -1.93 -26.48
N GLU A 69 -5.65 -1.89 -27.80
CA GLU A 69 -5.23 -2.94 -28.74
C GLU A 69 -3.73 -3.23 -28.63
N ARG A 70 -2.91 -2.18 -28.68
CA ARG A 70 -1.44 -2.30 -28.53
C ARG A 70 -1.01 -2.90 -27.20
N LEU A 71 -1.69 -2.51 -26.11
CA LEU A 71 -1.39 -3.04 -24.77
C LEU A 71 -1.80 -4.52 -24.68
N ALA A 72 -2.96 -4.87 -25.24
CA ALA A 72 -3.53 -6.21 -25.17
C ALA A 72 -2.72 -7.25 -25.96
N GLU A 73 -1.99 -6.87 -27.01
CA GLU A 73 -1.06 -7.75 -27.73
C GLU A 73 -0.02 -8.43 -26.80
N GLY A 74 0.39 -7.71 -25.76
CA GLY A 74 1.36 -8.17 -24.78
C GLY A 74 0.75 -9.02 -23.65
N PHE A 75 -0.54 -9.36 -23.72
CA PHE A 75 -1.20 -10.10 -22.64
C PHE A 75 -1.00 -11.59 -22.78
N ARG A 76 -0.63 -12.25 -21.68
CA ARG A 76 -0.59 -13.71 -21.55
C ARG A 76 -1.23 -14.13 -20.24
N PHE A 77 -1.69 -15.36 -20.18
CA PHE A 77 -2.23 -15.95 -18.96
C PHE A 77 -1.61 -17.31 -18.73
N VAL A 78 -1.15 -17.55 -17.50
CA VAL A 78 -0.55 -18.82 -17.09
C VAL A 78 -1.41 -19.43 -15.97
N PRO A 79 -2.11 -20.55 -16.22
CA PRO A 79 -2.87 -21.23 -15.20
C PRO A 79 -1.96 -22.05 -14.28
N GLY A 80 -2.16 -21.92 -12.97
CA GLY A 80 -1.33 -22.59 -11.97
C GLY A 80 -1.78 -22.36 -10.53
N ALA A 81 -1.46 -23.32 -9.66
CA ALA A 81 -1.45 -23.09 -8.22
C ALA A 81 -0.09 -22.49 -7.80
N PHE A 82 -0.03 -21.88 -6.61
CA PHE A 82 1.21 -21.26 -6.14
C PHE A 82 2.28 -22.27 -5.74
N ASP A 83 1.91 -23.51 -5.50
CA ASP A 83 2.75 -24.66 -5.11
C ASP A 83 2.97 -25.64 -6.27
N ASP A 84 2.66 -25.26 -7.51
CA ASP A 84 2.74 -26.11 -8.71
C ASP A 84 4.03 -25.81 -9.52
N ASP A 85 5.05 -26.67 -9.39
CA ASP A 85 6.35 -26.51 -10.08
C ASP A 85 6.19 -26.43 -11.61
N GLU A 86 5.30 -27.23 -12.20
CA GLU A 86 5.06 -27.21 -13.64
C GLU A 86 4.44 -25.89 -14.09
N ALA A 87 3.61 -25.26 -13.24
CA ALA A 87 3.06 -23.95 -13.54
C ALA A 87 4.13 -22.86 -13.59
N PHE A 88 5.13 -22.93 -12.72
CA PHE A 88 6.25 -21.99 -12.75
C PHE A 88 7.22 -22.26 -13.90
N ALA A 89 7.39 -23.53 -14.32
CA ALA A 89 8.10 -23.85 -15.55
C ALA A 89 7.39 -23.26 -16.79
N ARG A 90 6.07 -23.40 -16.89
CA ARG A 90 5.26 -22.75 -17.94
C ARG A 90 5.33 -21.23 -17.89
N LEU A 91 5.36 -20.65 -16.68
CA LEU A 91 5.54 -19.21 -16.51
C LEU A 91 6.89 -18.77 -17.08
N ALA A 92 7.98 -19.46 -16.75
CA ALA A 92 9.31 -19.17 -17.30
C ALA A 92 9.33 -19.24 -18.82
N GLU A 93 8.80 -20.33 -19.41
CA GLU A 93 8.70 -20.47 -20.87
C GLU A 93 7.89 -19.33 -21.51
N THR A 94 6.79 -18.91 -20.86
CA THR A 94 5.96 -17.79 -21.34
C THR A 94 6.74 -16.47 -21.35
N LEU A 95 7.55 -16.22 -20.30
CA LEU A 95 8.36 -15.01 -20.22
C LEU A 95 9.51 -15.03 -21.23
N ASP A 96 10.17 -16.16 -21.44
CA ASP A 96 11.22 -16.31 -22.45
C ASP A 96 10.68 -16.08 -23.88
N LYS A 97 9.48 -16.60 -24.18
CA LYS A 97 8.80 -16.32 -25.45
C LYS A 97 8.48 -14.85 -25.63
N LEU A 98 7.93 -14.20 -24.60
CA LEU A 98 7.64 -12.76 -24.64
C LEU A 98 8.92 -11.94 -24.81
N ASP A 99 10.02 -12.36 -24.19
CA ASP A 99 11.30 -11.68 -24.35
C ASP A 99 11.80 -11.75 -25.80
N ALA A 100 11.73 -12.94 -26.41
CA ALA A 100 12.12 -13.15 -27.81
C ALA A 100 11.18 -12.44 -28.81
N GLU A 101 9.87 -12.47 -28.58
CA GLU A 101 8.86 -11.91 -29.49
C GLU A 101 8.75 -10.38 -29.39
N ARG A 102 8.89 -9.82 -28.18
CA ARG A 102 8.59 -8.40 -27.90
C ARG A 102 9.77 -7.59 -27.40
N GLY A 103 10.92 -8.22 -27.12
CA GLY A 103 12.13 -7.52 -26.68
C GLY A 103 12.00 -6.90 -25.29
N THR A 104 11.52 -7.68 -24.31
CA THR A 104 11.34 -7.20 -22.93
C THR A 104 12.66 -6.95 -22.19
N GLY A 105 13.77 -7.46 -22.73
CA GLY A 105 15.11 -7.37 -22.15
C GLY A 105 15.30 -8.25 -20.91
N GLY A 106 14.49 -9.31 -20.74
CA GLY A 106 14.51 -10.23 -19.61
C GLY A 106 14.18 -9.59 -18.25
N ASN A 107 13.50 -8.44 -18.26
CA ASN A 107 13.18 -7.67 -17.06
C ASN A 107 11.81 -8.03 -16.49
N HIS A 108 11.77 -8.47 -15.22
CA HIS A 108 10.56 -9.01 -14.61
C HIS A 108 10.14 -8.25 -13.36
N ALA A 109 8.91 -7.73 -13.38
CA ALA A 109 8.24 -7.23 -12.19
C ALA A 109 7.12 -8.19 -11.78
N PHE A 110 7.22 -8.78 -10.59
CA PHE A 110 6.23 -9.70 -10.02
C PHE A 110 5.37 -8.97 -8.99
N TYR A 111 4.09 -8.76 -9.30
CA TYR A 111 3.12 -8.14 -8.39
C TYR A 111 2.34 -9.22 -7.64
N LEU A 112 2.55 -9.33 -6.33
CA LEU A 112 1.92 -10.34 -5.49
C LEU A 112 0.60 -9.81 -4.93
N ALA A 113 -0.44 -9.72 -5.78
CA ALA A 113 -1.80 -9.37 -5.35
C ALA A 113 -2.53 -10.58 -4.73
N ILE A 114 -1.87 -11.22 -3.75
CA ILE A 114 -2.28 -12.47 -3.12
C ILE A 114 -2.24 -12.32 -1.58
N PRO A 115 -2.89 -13.22 -0.81
CA PRO A 115 -2.80 -13.17 0.65
C PRO A 115 -1.35 -13.32 1.15
N PRO A 116 -0.94 -12.62 2.24
CA PRO A 116 0.43 -12.63 2.75
C PRO A 116 0.98 -14.03 3.06
N LYS A 117 0.12 -14.95 3.52
CA LYS A 117 0.49 -16.35 3.77
C LYS A 117 1.01 -17.09 2.53
N SER A 118 0.69 -16.60 1.34
CA SER A 118 1.14 -17.18 0.06
C SER A 118 2.45 -16.59 -0.42
N PHE A 119 2.95 -15.49 0.17
CA PHE A 119 4.20 -14.85 -0.28
C PHE A 119 5.41 -15.79 -0.19
N PRO A 120 5.65 -16.52 0.93
CA PRO A 120 6.82 -17.41 1.01
C PRO A 120 6.80 -18.49 -0.08
N VAL A 121 5.64 -19.10 -0.32
CA VAL A 121 5.46 -20.15 -1.34
C VAL A 121 5.77 -19.61 -2.73
N VAL A 122 5.21 -18.45 -3.10
CA VAL A 122 5.46 -17.86 -4.42
C VAL A 122 6.91 -17.39 -4.57
N CYS A 123 7.51 -16.81 -3.53
CA CYS A 123 8.93 -16.40 -3.57
C CYS A 123 9.84 -17.61 -3.77
N ASP A 124 9.62 -18.71 -3.03
CA ASP A 124 10.38 -19.95 -3.18
C ASP A 124 10.26 -20.51 -4.60
N GLN A 125 9.06 -20.50 -5.19
CA GLN A 125 8.89 -20.94 -6.58
C GLN A 125 9.57 -20.04 -7.61
N LEU A 126 9.51 -18.71 -7.42
CA LEU A 126 10.26 -17.77 -8.27
C LEU A 126 11.78 -17.99 -8.15
N HIS A 127 12.26 -18.39 -6.98
CA HIS A 127 13.66 -18.76 -6.79
C HIS A 127 14.03 -20.06 -7.53
N LYS A 128 13.26 -21.13 -7.30
CA LYS A 128 13.48 -22.46 -7.89
C LYS A 128 13.42 -22.46 -9.40
N SER A 129 12.46 -21.73 -9.97
CA SER A 129 12.32 -21.55 -11.42
C SER A 129 13.38 -20.64 -12.05
N GLY A 130 14.25 -20.02 -11.25
CA GLY A 130 15.28 -19.07 -11.72
C GLY A 130 14.73 -17.69 -12.09
N LEU A 131 13.42 -17.48 -12.00
CA LEU A 131 12.73 -16.23 -12.35
C LEU A 131 13.13 -15.04 -11.47
N ALA A 132 13.55 -15.29 -10.23
CA ALA A 132 14.01 -14.26 -9.31
C ALA A 132 15.50 -13.87 -9.47
N ARG A 133 16.28 -14.59 -10.30
CA ARG A 133 17.72 -14.37 -10.40
C ARG A 133 18.05 -13.20 -11.33
N PRO A 134 18.75 -12.15 -10.87
CA PRO A 134 19.32 -11.16 -11.78
C PRO A 134 20.41 -11.81 -12.64
N GLN A 135 20.45 -11.49 -13.93
CA GLN A 135 21.45 -12.01 -14.88
C GLN A 135 21.97 -10.86 -15.76
N GLY A 136 23.24 -10.49 -15.60
CA GLY A 136 23.81 -9.34 -16.31
C GLY A 136 23.04 -8.06 -16.00
N GLU A 137 22.51 -7.41 -17.03
CA GLU A 137 21.70 -6.18 -16.92
C GLU A 137 20.21 -6.44 -16.60
N ARG A 138 19.78 -7.72 -16.58
CA ARG A 138 18.39 -8.11 -16.32
C ARG A 138 18.07 -7.96 -14.84
N TRP A 139 16.94 -7.33 -14.54
CA TRP A 139 16.43 -7.22 -13.17
C TRP A 139 15.15 -8.04 -12.96
N SER A 140 15.05 -8.60 -11.75
CA SER A 140 13.82 -9.20 -11.22
C SER A 140 13.43 -8.48 -9.94
N ARG A 141 12.21 -7.92 -9.92
CA ARG A 141 11.67 -7.12 -8.81
C ARG A 141 10.35 -7.72 -8.35
N VAL A 142 10.09 -7.63 -7.05
CA VAL A 142 8.84 -8.07 -6.45
C VAL A 142 8.12 -6.89 -5.82
N VAL A 143 6.80 -6.81 -6.05
CA VAL A 143 5.91 -5.83 -5.43
C VAL A 143 4.98 -6.58 -4.50
N ILE A 144 5.00 -6.21 -3.22
CA ILE A 144 4.18 -6.84 -2.18
C ILE A 144 3.29 -5.82 -1.48
N GLU A 145 2.09 -6.27 -1.12
CA GLU A 145 1.05 -5.47 -0.51
C GLU A 145 0.89 -5.76 0.98
N LYS A 146 0.34 -4.79 1.71
CA LYS A 146 0.02 -4.96 3.13
C LYS A 146 -1.07 -6.05 3.32
N PRO A 147 -1.10 -6.74 4.48
CA PRO A 147 -0.29 -6.52 5.68
C PRO A 147 1.09 -7.18 5.66
N PHE A 148 2.09 -6.48 6.20
CA PHE A 148 3.48 -6.93 6.31
C PHE A 148 3.74 -7.59 7.69
N GLY A 149 2.97 -8.63 8.01
CA GLY A 149 2.91 -9.19 9.36
C GLY A 149 1.81 -8.55 10.22
N HIS A 150 1.66 -9.04 11.44
CA HIS A 150 0.68 -8.58 12.44
C HIS A 150 1.34 -8.08 13.74
N ASP A 151 2.65 -8.26 13.86
CA ASP A 151 3.54 -7.83 14.91
C ASP A 151 4.99 -7.80 14.38
N LEU A 152 5.96 -7.47 15.24
CA LEU A 152 7.36 -7.37 14.86
C LEU A 152 7.94 -8.71 14.40
N GLU A 153 7.67 -9.80 15.11
CA GLU A 153 8.22 -11.12 14.83
C GLU A 153 7.75 -11.63 13.46
N SER A 154 6.44 -11.58 13.20
CA SER A 154 5.86 -11.98 11.92
C SER A 154 6.31 -11.08 10.76
N ALA A 155 6.53 -9.79 10.99
CA ALA A 155 7.08 -8.87 9.99
C ALA A 155 8.54 -9.22 9.64
N GLN A 156 9.36 -9.54 10.65
CA GLN A 156 10.74 -9.98 10.46
C GLN A 156 10.80 -11.31 9.70
N ALA A 157 9.98 -12.29 10.07
CA ALA A 157 9.91 -13.58 9.38
C ALA A 157 9.49 -13.43 7.91
N LEU A 158 8.52 -12.55 7.63
CA LEU A 158 8.12 -12.24 6.26
C LEU A 158 9.26 -11.59 5.46
N ASN A 159 9.94 -10.59 6.05
CA ASN A 159 11.07 -9.94 5.41
C ASN A 159 12.22 -10.91 5.13
N GLN A 160 12.54 -11.80 6.06
CA GLN A 160 13.56 -12.82 5.84
C GLN A 160 13.20 -13.74 4.66
N SER A 161 11.94 -14.18 4.59
CA SER A 161 11.47 -15.07 3.51
C SER A 161 11.55 -14.41 2.13
N VAL A 162 11.16 -13.13 2.03
CA VAL A 162 11.23 -12.38 0.76
C VAL A 162 12.69 -12.07 0.41
N ASN A 163 13.49 -11.64 1.38
CA ASN A 163 14.88 -11.22 1.16
C ASN A 163 15.84 -12.40 0.92
N ALA A 164 15.44 -13.62 1.25
CA ALA A 164 16.15 -14.83 0.84
C ALA A 164 16.11 -15.05 -0.68
N VAL A 165 15.15 -14.43 -1.37
CA VAL A 165 14.93 -14.61 -2.80
C VAL A 165 15.28 -13.35 -3.60
N PHE A 166 14.84 -12.19 -3.11
CA PHE A 166 15.07 -10.90 -3.76
C PHE A 166 15.98 -10.02 -2.89
N PRO A 167 17.00 -9.36 -3.46
CA PRO A 167 17.75 -8.36 -2.70
C PRO A 167 16.83 -7.18 -2.34
N GLU A 168 17.11 -6.49 -1.24
CA GLU A 168 16.21 -5.48 -0.66
C GLU A 168 15.86 -4.36 -1.66
N GLU A 169 16.80 -3.94 -2.50
CA GLU A 169 16.58 -2.95 -3.57
C GLU A 169 15.58 -3.39 -4.66
N SER A 170 15.30 -4.70 -4.74
CA SER A 170 14.33 -5.29 -5.67
C SER A 170 12.97 -5.56 -5.02
N VAL A 171 12.80 -5.24 -3.73
CA VAL A 171 11.56 -5.47 -2.98
C VAL A 171 10.80 -4.17 -2.79
N PHE A 172 9.65 -4.06 -3.44
CA PHE A 172 8.77 -2.90 -3.41
C PHE A 172 7.58 -3.18 -2.49
N ARG A 173 7.67 -2.70 -1.24
CA ARG A 173 6.59 -2.80 -0.25
C ARG A 173 5.63 -1.63 -0.44
N ILE A 174 4.39 -1.91 -0.82
CA ILE A 174 3.40 -0.88 -1.11
C ILE A 174 2.81 -0.31 0.17
N ASP A 175 3.03 0.99 0.34
CA ASP A 175 2.14 1.88 1.09
C ASP A 175 1.57 2.90 0.10
N HIS A 176 0.30 2.74 -0.26
CA HIS A 176 -0.34 3.57 -1.28
C HIS A 176 -0.48 5.06 -0.88
N TYR A 177 -0.33 5.43 0.40
CA TYR A 177 -0.32 6.84 0.79
C TYR A 177 0.92 7.56 0.26
N LEU A 178 2.06 6.86 0.16
CA LEU A 178 3.29 7.43 -0.40
C LEU A 178 3.15 7.79 -1.89
N GLY A 179 2.18 7.21 -2.59
CA GLY A 179 1.87 7.53 -3.98
C GLY A 179 0.96 8.76 -4.14
N LYS A 180 0.40 9.32 -3.05
CA LYS A 180 -0.45 10.51 -3.12
C LYS A 180 0.39 11.75 -3.39
N GLU A 181 -0.08 12.58 -4.31
CA GLU A 181 0.61 13.80 -4.73
C GLU A 181 0.88 14.75 -3.54
N THR A 182 -0.12 14.98 -2.70
CA THR A 182 0.02 15.83 -1.51
C THR A 182 1.04 15.30 -0.51
N VAL A 183 1.18 13.97 -0.39
CA VAL A 183 2.18 13.33 0.48
C VAL A 183 3.59 13.53 -0.08
N ARG A 184 3.76 13.40 -1.40
CA ARG A 184 5.03 13.70 -2.07
C ARG A 184 5.41 15.18 -1.95
N ASN A 185 4.43 16.07 -1.97
CA ASN A 185 4.65 17.52 -1.87
C ASN A 185 5.19 17.96 -0.49
N ILE A 186 5.10 17.13 0.56
CA ILE A 186 5.72 17.41 1.86
C ILE A 186 7.22 17.69 1.70
N LEU A 187 7.92 16.89 0.88
CA LEU A 187 9.36 17.05 0.67
C LEU A 187 9.69 18.37 -0.03
N ALA A 188 8.92 18.73 -1.06
CA ALA A 188 9.08 20.00 -1.76
C ALA A 188 8.77 21.19 -0.82
N LEU A 189 7.69 21.11 -0.05
CA LEU A 189 7.30 22.15 0.88
C LEU A 189 8.38 22.42 1.92
N ARG A 190 8.97 21.37 2.51
CA ARG A 190 9.96 21.50 3.58
C ARG A 190 11.33 21.93 3.07
N PHE A 191 11.84 21.28 2.02
CA PHE A 191 13.25 21.40 1.65
C PHE A 191 13.52 22.25 0.40
N ALA A 192 12.50 22.58 -0.39
CA ALA A 192 12.66 23.49 -1.54
C ALA A 192 12.28 24.95 -1.21
N ASN A 193 11.85 25.24 0.03
CA ASN A 193 11.35 26.56 0.42
C ASN A 193 12.12 27.12 1.62
N GLN A 194 12.92 28.16 1.39
CA GLN A 194 13.68 28.86 2.45
C GLN A 194 12.80 29.51 3.53
N LEU A 195 11.50 29.69 3.25
CA LEU A 195 10.56 30.23 4.24
C LEU A 195 10.21 29.21 5.33
N PHE A 196 10.10 27.93 4.97
CA PHE A 196 9.60 26.90 5.89
C PHE A 196 10.71 26.21 6.67
N ASP A 197 11.88 26.02 6.06
CA ASP A 197 12.99 25.32 6.69
C ASP A 197 13.41 25.91 8.06
N PRO A 198 13.59 27.24 8.24
CA PRO A 198 14.02 27.81 9.53
C PRO A 198 12.99 27.70 10.65
N ILE A 199 11.70 27.57 10.31
CA ILE A 199 10.60 27.53 11.27
C ILE A 199 10.13 26.10 11.55
N TRP A 200 10.61 25.09 10.83
CA TRP A 200 10.16 23.71 11.00
C TRP A 200 10.91 22.99 12.12
N ASN A 201 10.82 23.52 13.34
CA ASN A 201 11.45 22.95 14.54
C ASN A 201 10.68 23.33 15.82
N ALA A 202 11.08 22.72 16.94
CA ALA A 202 10.39 22.87 18.23
C ALA A 202 10.43 24.28 18.85
N HIS A 203 11.23 25.21 18.31
CA HIS A 203 11.19 26.61 18.77
C HIS A 203 9.98 27.37 18.22
N TYR A 204 9.44 26.96 17.07
CA TYR A 204 8.36 27.66 16.36
C TYR A 204 7.09 26.82 16.22
N VAL A 205 7.22 25.49 16.20
CA VAL A 205 6.09 24.56 16.08
C VAL A 205 5.69 24.04 17.47
N ASP A 206 4.48 24.38 17.92
CA ASP A 206 3.91 23.87 19.18
C ASP A 206 3.54 22.39 19.09
N HIS A 207 2.85 21.98 18.01
CA HIS A 207 2.52 20.58 17.76
C HIS A 207 2.26 20.30 16.28
N VAL A 208 2.35 19.02 15.92
CA VAL A 208 1.98 18.48 14.60
C VAL A 208 0.81 17.52 14.80
N GLN A 209 -0.25 17.69 14.02
CA GLN A 209 -1.40 16.79 14.02
C GLN A 209 -1.54 16.11 12.66
N ILE A 210 -1.57 14.77 12.67
CA ILE A 210 -1.82 13.95 11.47
C ILE A 210 -3.18 13.29 11.64
N THR A 211 -4.15 13.73 10.84
CA THR A 211 -5.52 13.22 10.90
C THR A 211 -5.82 12.35 9.69
N MET A 212 -6.35 11.14 9.93
CA MET A 212 -7.03 10.35 8.91
C MET A 212 -8.46 10.10 9.36
N ALA A 213 -9.41 10.60 8.57
CA ALA A 213 -10.83 10.45 8.81
C ALA A 213 -11.48 9.80 7.60
N GLU A 214 -12.41 8.88 7.85
CA GLU A 214 -13.20 8.21 6.82
C GLU A 214 -14.68 8.38 7.17
N ASP A 215 -15.51 8.64 6.17
CA ASP A 215 -16.97 8.73 6.30
C ASP A 215 -17.67 7.39 6.00
N ILE A 216 -16.90 6.38 5.60
CA ILE A 216 -17.35 5.02 5.33
C ILE A 216 -17.19 4.13 6.58
N GLY A 217 -18.22 3.34 6.88
CA GLY A 217 -18.14 2.30 7.92
C GLY A 217 -17.46 1.02 7.40
N LEU A 218 -17.32 0.01 8.27
CA LEU A 218 -16.60 -1.24 7.95
C LEU A 218 -17.17 -2.06 6.76
N GLY A 219 -18.35 -1.70 6.24
CA GLY A 219 -18.99 -2.42 5.13
C GLY A 219 -19.04 -3.94 5.35
N GLY A 220 -18.70 -4.70 4.31
CA GLY A 220 -18.52 -6.15 4.34
C GLY A 220 -17.16 -6.63 4.88
N ARG A 221 -16.24 -5.72 5.24
CA ARG A 221 -14.90 -6.05 5.77
C ARG A 221 -14.86 -6.22 7.29
N ALA A 222 -16.02 -6.20 7.96
CA ALA A 222 -16.09 -6.22 9.43
C ALA A 222 -15.33 -7.40 10.06
N GLY A 223 -15.48 -8.62 9.54
CA GLY A 223 -14.79 -9.80 10.07
C GLY A 223 -13.27 -9.78 9.88
N TYR A 224 -12.78 -9.17 8.79
CA TYR A 224 -11.35 -8.97 8.57
C TYR A 224 -10.79 -7.88 9.49
N TYR A 225 -11.54 -6.80 9.69
CA TYR A 225 -11.10 -5.65 10.46
C TYR A 225 -11.04 -5.92 11.98
N ASP A 226 -11.90 -6.79 12.50
CA ASP A 226 -11.99 -7.09 13.94
C ASP A 226 -10.67 -7.60 14.53
N GLY A 227 -9.90 -8.40 13.77
CA GLY A 227 -8.58 -8.89 14.17
C GLY A 227 -7.43 -7.89 13.95
N ILE A 228 -7.66 -6.78 13.26
CA ILE A 228 -6.61 -5.84 12.82
C ILE A 228 -6.71 -4.54 13.63
N GLY A 229 -7.89 -3.92 13.61
CA GLY A 229 -8.17 -2.61 14.20
C GLY A 229 -7.48 -1.44 13.49
N ALA A 230 -7.88 -0.22 13.84
CA ALA A 230 -7.34 1.01 13.22
C ALA A 230 -5.82 1.14 13.38
N ALA A 231 -5.27 0.67 14.50
CA ALA A 231 -3.85 0.75 14.78
C ALA A 231 -3.00 0.04 13.70
N ARG A 232 -3.36 -1.20 13.32
CA ARG A 232 -2.63 -1.93 12.27
C ARG A 232 -3.09 -1.57 10.87
N ASP A 233 -4.37 -1.24 10.68
CA ASP A 233 -4.90 -0.98 9.35
C ASP A 233 -4.36 0.32 8.74
N VAL A 234 -4.22 1.38 9.56
CA VAL A 234 -3.86 2.73 9.08
C VAL A 234 -2.77 3.44 9.88
N ILE A 235 -2.67 3.26 11.20
CA ILE A 235 -1.70 4.00 12.02
C ILE A 235 -0.27 3.50 11.75
N GLN A 236 -0.06 2.19 11.91
CA GLN A 236 1.25 1.54 11.80
C GLN A 236 1.90 1.72 10.42
N ASN A 237 1.10 1.86 9.36
CA ASN A 237 1.58 2.09 8.00
C ASN A 237 1.50 3.58 7.62
N HIS A 238 0.34 4.05 7.16
CA HIS A 238 0.15 5.33 6.52
C HIS A 238 0.55 6.50 7.42
N LEU A 239 0.08 6.52 8.67
CA LEU A 239 0.37 7.65 9.57
C LEU A 239 1.81 7.67 10.05
N MET A 240 2.41 6.49 10.28
CA MET A 240 3.84 6.41 10.59
C MET A 240 4.71 6.86 9.40
N GLN A 241 4.31 6.57 8.16
CA GLN A 241 5.01 7.09 6.98
C GLN A 241 4.90 8.61 6.88
N LEU A 242 3.72 9.18 7.15
CA LEU A 242 3.53 10.64 7.19
C LEU A 242 4.33 11.28 8.32
N LEU A 243 4.34 10.69 9.52
CA LEU A 243 5.18 11.12 10.64
C LEU A 243 6.65 11.19 10.21
N ALA A 244 7.18 10.12 9.60
CA ALA A 244 8.57 10.07 9.15
C ALA A 244 8.88 11.18 8.13
N LEU A 245 8.03 11.39 7.12
CA LEU A 245 8.22 12.44 6.11
C LEU A 245 8.10 13.86 6.70
N THR A 246 7.27 14.02 7.73
CA THR A 246 7.00 15.30 8.37
C THR A 246 8.11 15.71 9.33
N ALA A 247 8.76 14.74 9.98
CA ALA A 247 9.75 14.98 11.04
C ALA A 247 11.21 14.71 10.62
N MET A 248 11.46 14.10 9.46
CA MET A 248 12.83 13.83 9.00
C MET A 248 13.65 15.09 8.77
N GLU A 249 14.97 15.01 8.94
CA GLU A 249 15.85 16.11 8.54
C GLU A 249 15.94 16.21 7.01
N GLU A 250 16.54 17.30 6.52
CA GLU A 250 16.88 17.39 5.10
C GLU A 250 17.86 16.26 4.74
N PRO A 251 17.54 15.41 3.76
CA PRO A 251 18.43 14.34 3.37
C PRO A 251 19.62 14.91 2.59
N VAL A 252 20.79 14.29 2.74
CA VAL A 252 22.01 14.67 1.97
C VAL A 252 21.81 14.64 0.44
N SER A 253 20.81 13.89 -0.03
CA SER A 253 20.33 13.89 -1.40
C SER A 253 18.91 13.32 -1.46
N PHE A 254 18.20 13.55 -2.56
CA PHE A 254 16.88 12.93 -2.80
C PHE A 254 16.98 11.51 -3.37
N SER A 255 18.13 10.83 -3.22
CA SER A 255 18.24 9.41 -3.58
C SER A 255 17.38 8.55 -2.64
N PRO A 256 16.85 7.41 -3.10
CA PRO A 256 16.01 6.54 -2.26
C PRO A 256 16.67 6.15 -0.93
N ARG A 257 17.98 5.86 -0.96
CA ARG A 257 18.75 5.47 0.24
C ARG A 257 18.89 6.61 1.26
N ALA A 258 19.17 7.83 0.80
CA ALA A 258 19.30 8.98 1.68
C ALA A 258 17.95 9.35 2.32
N LEU A 259 16.87 9.34 1.54
CA LEU A 259 15.50 9.53 2.06
C LEU A 259 15.13 8.44 3.08
N GLN A 260 15.45 7.17 2.80
CA GLN A 260 15.17 6.07 3.71
C GLN A 260 15.95 6.19 5.02
N ALA A 261 17.24 6.59 4.97
CA ALA A 261 18.06 6.77 6.17
C ALA A 261 17.45 7.82 7.11
N GLU A 262 16.99 8.94 6.56
CA GLU A 262 16.37 10.02 7.33
C GLU A 262 15.02 9.62 7.94
N LYS A 263 14.20 8.87 7.20
CA LYS A 263 12.96 8.29 7.73
C LYS A 263 13.24 7.29 8.86
N ILE A 264 14.24 6.41 8.69
CA ILE A 264 14.64 5.45 9.72
C ILE A 264 15.11 6.19 10.96
N LYS A 265 15.94 7.23 10.83
CA LYS A 265 16.43 8.04 11.95
C LYS A 265 15.29 8.55 12.83
N VAL A 266 14.25 9.12 12.24
CA VAL A 266 13.05 9.58 12.96
C VAL A 266 12.32 8.44 13.66
N LEU A 267 12.06 7.35 12.93
CA LEU A 267 11.31 6.22 13.47
C LEU A 267 12.08 5.54 14.62
N SER A 268 13.40 5.45 14.53
CA SER A 268 14.27 4.95 15.61
C SER A 268 14.31 5.86 16.83
N ALA A 269 14.11 7.17 16.65
CA ALA A 269 14.01 8.14 17.75
C ALA A 269 12.60 8.22 18.35
N THR A 270 11.60 7.60 17.72
CA THR A 270 10.21 7.66 18.19
C THR A 270 10.04 6.80 19.44
N GLN A 271 9.48 7.39 20.49
CA GLN A 271 9.17 6.69 21.74
C GLN A 271 7.66 6.64 21.93
N LEU A 272 7.20 5.56 22.58
CA LEU A 272 5.81 5.49 23.01
C LEU A 272 5.57 6.53 24.11
N ALA A 273 4.48 7.27 23.99
CA ALA A 273 4.01 8.16 25.03
C ALA A 273 3.39 7.32 26.15
N GLU A 274 4.17 6.90 27.14
CA GLU A 274 3.65 6.11 28.27
C GLU A 274 3.13 7.01 29.41
N PRO A 275 2.12 6.55 30.18
CA PRO A 275 1.42 5.28 30.05
C PRO A 275 0.30 5.33 28.99
N LEU A 276 0.14 4.26 28.20
CA LEU A 276 -0.73 4.26 27.01
C LEU A 276 -2.22 4.47 27.32
N ASP A 277 -2.67 4.15 28.52
CA ASP A 277 -4.05 4.39 28.97
C ASP A 277 -4.36 5.87 29.22
N GLU A 278 -3.34 6.70 29.46
CA GLU A 278 -3.50 8.15 29.61
C GLU A 278 -3.23 8.92 28.31
N THR A 279 -2.39 8.39 27.43
CA THR A 279 -1.93 9.08 26.22
C THR A 279 -2.65 8.64 24.94
N THR A 280 -3.39 7.53 24.98
CA THR A 280 -4.17 7.04 23.84
C THR A 280 -5.66 7.08 24.12
N SER A 281 -6.45 7.18 23.05
CA SER A 281 -7.91 7.07 23.11
C SER A 281 -8.36 6.08 22.05
N ARG A 282 -9.12 5.07 22.47
CA ARG A 282 -9.69 4.05 21.59
C ARG A 282 -11.20 4.22 21.53
N GLY A 283 -11.73 4.30 20.32
CA GLY A 283 -13.16 4.46 20.07
C GLY A 283 -13.71 3.34 19.19
N GLN A 284 -14.99 3.04 19.38
CA GLN A 284 -15.77 2.19 18.49
C GLN A 284 -17.02 2.96 18.09
N TYR A 285 -17.25 3.12 16.78
CA TYR A 285 -18.44 3.84 16.34
C TYR A 285 -19.70 3.01 16.59
N ALA A 286 -20.70 3.65 17.20
CA ALA A 286 -22.03 3.09 17.40
C ALA A 286 -22.94 3.41 16.20
N ALA A 287 -24.17 2.89 16.22
CA ALA A 287 -25.15 3.29 15.23
C ALA A 287 -25.38 4.81 15.32
N GLY A 288 -25.29 5.48 14.18
CA GLY A 288 -25.43 6.92 14.07
C GLY A 288 -25.99 7.30 12.70
N GLY A 289 -26.76 8.39 12.66
CA GLY A 289 -27.29 8.97 11.43
C GLY A 289 -26.72 10.37 11.20
N ARG A 290 -26.13 10.60 10.02
CA ARG A 290 -26.17 11.93 9.38
C ARG A 290 -27.45 11.98 8.55
N ALA A 291 -28.01 13.18 8.35
CA ALA A 291 -29.37 13.45 7.82
C ALA A 291 -29.78 12.79 6.48
N ALA A 292 -28.95 11.96 5.86
CA ALA A 292 -29.31 11.20 4.65
C ALA A 292 -28.96 9.69 4.69
N ARG A 293 -28.21 9.16 5.66
CA ARG A 293 -27.89 7.71 5.74
C ARG A 293 -27.76 7.21 7.18
N ARG A 294 -28.55 6.20 7.54
CA ARG A 294 -28.38 5.43 8.79
C ARG A 294 -27.24 4.44 8.61
N SER A 295 -26.25 4.48 9.49
CA SER A 295 -25.17 3.49 9.54
C SER A 295 -25.40 2.52 10.70
N SER A 296 -25.23 1.21 10.44
CA SER A 296 -25.22 0.21 11.51
C SER A 296 -23.92 0.29 12.29
N GLY A 297 -24.00 0.31 13.62
CA GLY A 297 -22.86 0.35 14.51
C GLY A 297 -21.95 -0.88 14.39
N CYS A 298 -20.70 -0.76 14.84
CA CYS A 298 -19.74 -1.86 14.75
C CYS A 298 -20.19 -3.12 15.51
N SER A 299 -20.84 -2.97 16.67
CA SER A 299 -21.29 -4.07 17.52
C SER A 299 -22.58 -4.76 17.06
N THR A 300 -23.35 -4.16 16.15
CA THR A 300 -24.56 -4.79 15.57
C THR A 300 -24.25 -5.65 14.35
N LYS A 301 -23.01 -5.60 13.83
CA LYS A 301 -22.50 -6.56 12.86
C LYS A 301 -22.00 -7.78 13.64
N ARG A 302 -22.67 -8.93 13.46
CA ARG A 302 -22.51 -10.17 14.26
C ARG A 302 -21.04 -10.44 14.66
N GLY A 303 -20.76 -10.49 15.97
CA GLY A 303 -19.54 -11.13 16.51
C GLY A 303 -18.86 -10.55 17.76
N SER A 304 -19.07 -9.28 18.14
CA SER A 304 -18.19 -8.64 19.17
C SER A 304 -18.79 -8.61 20.59
N PRO A 305 -18.06 -8.99 21.67
CA PRO A 305 -18.56 -8.91 23.05
C PRO A 305 -18.62 -7.47 23.57
N ARG A 306 -19.65 -7.18 24.40
CA ARG A 306 -19.93 -5.86 24.98
C ARG A 306 -18.80 -5.36 25.90
N THR A 307 -18.24 -4.18 25.62
CA THR A 307 -17.39 -3.42 26.56
C THR A 307 -18.09 -2.16 27.09
N ARG A 308 -17.87 -1.84 28.37
CA ARG A 308 -18.52 -0.77 29.16
C ARG A 308 -18.13 0.65 28.70
N PRO A 309 -18.97 1.69 28.95
CA PRO A 309 -18.71 3.05 28.49
C PRO A 309 -17.66 3.78 29.37
N PRO A 310 -16.89 4.74 28.81
CA PRO A 310 -15.87 5.47 29.56
C PRO A 310 -16.46 6.63 30.40
N ARG A 311 -15.88 6.87 31.57
CA ARG A 311 -16.15 8.02 32.45
C ARG A 311 -15.41 9.27 31.95
N ARG A 312 -16.06 10.44 32.07
CA ARG A 312 -15.47 11.76 31.77
C ARG A 312 -14.63 12.26 32.94
N SER A 313 -13.40 12.71 32.68
CA SER A 313 -12.61 13.57 33.58
C SER A 313 -12.12 14.83 32.82
N ARG A 314 -12.12 15.98 33.50
CA ARG A 314 -11.62 17.29 33.00
C ARG A 314 -10.15 17.49 33.43
N PRO A 315 -9.29 18.16 32.65
CA PRO A 315 -7.90 18.41 33.05
C PRO A 315 -7.68 19.82 33.66
N SER A 316 -6.70 19.92 34.57
CA SER A 316 -6.01 21.16 34.97
C SER A 316 -4.60 21.19 34.33
N PRO A 317 -3.92 22.36 34.24
CA PRO A 317 -2.73 22.49 33.40
C PRO A 317 -1.42 22.49 34.20
N SER A 318 -0.41 21.73 33.76
CA SER A 318 1.00 22.17 33.81
C SER A 318 1.96 21.37 32.89
N ARG A 319 2.82 22.17 32.22
CA ARG A 319 4.14 22.01 31.58
C ARG A 319 4.69 20.63 31.14
N TRP A 320 5.24 20.60 29.91
CA TRP A 320 6.05 19.51 29.34
C TRP A 320 7.50 19.96 29.11
N THR A 321 8.43 19.18 29.66
CA THR A 321 9.74 18.81 29.09
C THR A 321 9.53 17.62 28.15
N PRO A 322 10.47 17.29 27.23
CA PRO A 322 10.15 16.69 25.95
C PRO A 322 9.59 15.30 26.17
N ALA A 323 8.29 15.19 26.00
CA ALA A 323 7.67 13.93 25.77
C ALA A 323 6.57 14.17 24.72
N ALA A 324 6.49 13.25 23.77
CA ALA A 324 5.36 13.17 22.88
C ALA A 324 4.16 12.75 23.75
N GLY A 325 3.03 13.45 23.67
CA GLY A 325 1.87 13.06 24.46
C GLY A 325 0.85 14.16 24.72
N ARG A 326 0.27 14.75 23.67
CA ARG A 326 -1.11 15.25 23.77
C ARG A 326 -1.99 14.39 22.88
N ALA A 327 -2.97 13.75 23.52
CA ALA A 327 -3.84 12.74 22.96
C ALA A 327 -4.41 13.12 21.59
N CYS A 328 -4.31 12.21 20.64
CA CYS A 328 -5.02 12.27 19.36
C CYS A 328 -6.53 12.27 19.66
N ARG A 329 -7.18 13.44 19.58
CA ARG A 329 -8.63 13.54 19.65
C ARG A 329 -9.20 13.34 18.25
N SER A 330 -9.99 12.30 18.05
CA SER A 330 -10.90 12.22 16.91
C SER A 330 -12.07 13.18 17.17
N THR A 331 -11.90 14.46 16.86
CA THR A 331 -13.01 15.41 16.81
C THR A 331 -13.66 15.34 15.44
N CYS A 332 -14.94 14.96 15.40
CA CYS A 332 -15.80 15.33 14.28
C CYS A 332 -16.13 16.82 14.48
N GLU A 333 -15.41 17.70 13.80
CA GLU A 333 -15.84 19.08 13.63
C GLU A 333 -16.65 19.23 12.33
N PRO A 334 -17.77 19.99 12.36
CA PRO A 334 -18.49 20.36 11.17
C PRO A 334 -17.86 21.62 10.60
N GLU A 335 -17.18 21.54 9.45
CA GLU A 335 -16.82 22.76 8.72
C GLU A 335 -17.67 22.96 7.47
N ASN A 336 -18.24 24.16 7.45
CA ASN A 336 -18.94 24.79 6.36
C ASN A 336 -18.03 24.85 5.13
N GLY A 337 -18.62 24.53 3.99
CA GLY A 337 -17.92 24.46 2.72
C GLY A 337 -17.21 25.75 2.34
N TRP A 338 -16.03 25.58 1.76
CA TRP A 338 -15.49 26.48 0.76
C TRP A 338 -15.10 25.67 -0.46
N ALA A 339 -15.70 26.05 -1.58
CA ALA A 339 -15.45 25.55 -2.91
C ALA A 339 -14.24 26.25 -3.53
N ALA A 340 -13.40 25.49 -4.21
CA ALA A 340 -12.53 25.88 -5.34
C ALA A 340 -11.98 24.56 -5.89
N GLY A 341 -11.89 24.28 -7.19
CA GLY A 341 -11.77 25.13 -8.36
C GLY A 341 -10.78 24.39 -9.27
#